data_AF-A0A2U2XCT9-F1
#
_entry.id   AF-A0A2U2XCT9-F1
#
_cell.length_a   1.000
_cell.length_b   1.000
_cell.length_c   1.000
_cell.angle_alpha   90.00
_cell.angle_beta   90.00
_cell.angle_gamma   90.00
#
_symmetry.space_group_name_H-M   'P 1'
#
loop_
_entity.id
_entity.type
_entity.pdbx_description
1 polymer ?
#
loop_
_entity_poly.entity_id
_entity_poly.type
_entity_poly.pdbx_seq_one_letter_code
_entity_poly.pdbx_strand_id
1 'polypeptide(L)'
;MKTLIKILLLTSVFLLVLFSCKKDQLEIKKTADPCECASEVSADFVIEEQLYNVPHYDWVETDTAFNETELQFRALEENAEYKWYIGIEEFETKTASRYFSNQWIGNNIPITLVVKKEPNKTCFPNDDGYDSITKTFFVSQYPIENGVNQDIEFGSIEGVYRIFSSELNDSIDIGVDINDKWSTKSVDFINFDGTGIVCDSFSRDLTAGSFREFHFNLSHTTTSICTGLSGIVRNKINGEAEMIINSSTLDPQDNSVVDYTYNYFGRKLN
;
A
#
# COMPACT_ATOMS: atom_id res chain seq x y z
N MET A 1 -21.57 81.26 -19.97
CA MET A 1 -20.88 80.02 -20.37
C MET A 1 -20.30 79.21 -19.21
N LYS A 2 -19.60 79.81 -18.23
CA LYS A 2 -18.96 79.03 -17.13
C LYS A 2 -19.94 78.25 -16.22
N THR A 3 -21.17 78.73 -16.05
CA THR A 3 -22.21 78.08 -15.24
C THR A 3 -22.89 76.89 -15.94
N LEU A 4 -23.05 76.95 -17.27
CA LEU A 4 -23.63 75.85 -18.06
C LEU A 4 -22.70 74.63 -18.08
N ILE A 5 -21.38 74.86 -18.20
CA ILE A 5 -20.36 73.80 -18.18
C ILE A 5 -20.34 73.08 -16.82
N LYS A 6 -20.52 73.82 -15.72
CA LYS A 6 -20.59 73.23 -14.37
C LYS A 6 -21.85 72.35 -14.19
N ILE A 7 -22.99 72.76 -14.74
CA ILE A 7 -24.23 71.98 -14.67
C ILE A 7 -24.11 70.71 -15.53
N LEU A 8 -23.51 70.81 -16.72
CA LEU A 8 -23.30 69.65 -17.62
C LEU A 8 -22.31 68.62 -17.02
N LEU A 9 -21.27 69.08 -16.32
CA LEU A 9 -20.34 68.21 -15.61
C LEU A 9 -21.01 67.52 -14.40
N LEU A 10 -21.87 68.24 -13.66
CA LEU A 10 -22.57 67.66 -12.52
C LEU A 10 -23.56 66.57 -12.94
N THR A 11 -24.30 66.78 -14.04
CA THR A 11 -25.23 65.76 -14.58
C THR A 11 -24.49 64.57 -15.20
N SER A 12 -23.35 64.78 -15.85
CA SER A 12 -22.52 63.69 -16.39
C SER A 12 -21.93 62.80 -15.28
N VAL A 13 -21.47 63.39 -14.18
CA VAL A 13 -20.95 62.63 -13.02
C VAL A 13 -22.09 61.88 -12.33
N PHE A 14 -23.28 62.47 -12.23
CA PHE A 14 -24.44 61.78 -11.64
C PHE A 14 -24.93 60.60 -12.49
N LEU A 15 -24.90 60.70 -13.83
CA LEU A 15 -25.22 59.57 -14.72
C LEU A 15 -24.19 58.44 -14.61
N LEU A 16 -22.89 58.74 -14.45
CA LEU A 16 -21.86 57.71 -14.31
C LEU A 16 -22.00 56.90 -13.01
N VAL A 17 -22.50 57.51 -11.92
CA VAL A 17 -22.76 56.80 -10.66
C VAL A 17 -23.98 55.87 -10.78
N LEU A 18 -25.00 56.24 -11.57
CA LEU A 18 -26.19 55.40 -11.78
C LEU A 18 -25.91 54.14 -12.63
N PHE A 19 -24.90 54.16 -13.51
CA PHE A 19 -24.47 52.99 -14.28
C PHE A 19 -23.40 52.13 -13.58
N SER A 20 -22.85 52.58 -12.44
CA SER A 20 -21.83 51.81 -11.70
C SER A 20 -22.42 50.75 -10.76
N CYS A 21 -23.74 50.75 -10.54
CA CYS A 21 -24.42 49.66 -9.84
C CYS A 21 -24.86 48.59 -10.86
N LYS A 22 -23.88 47.87 -11.43
CA LYS A 22 -24.18 46.49 -11.83
C LYS A 22 -24.47 45.75 -10.55
N LYS A 23 -25.72 45.34 -10.38
CA LYS A 23 -26.11 44.37 -9.36
C LYS A 23 -25.38 43.09 -9.75
N ASP A 24 -24.18 42.89 -9.20
CA ASP A 24 -23.53 41.59 -9.22
C ASP A 24 -24.56 40.63 -8.63
N GLN A 25 -25.25 39.90 -9.51
CA GLN A 25 -25.96 38.72 -9.08
C GLN A 25 -24.86 37.85 -8.49
N LEU A 26 -24.86 37.69 -7.17
CA LEU A 26 -24.17 36.58 -6.54
C LEU A 26 -24.62 35.36 -7.32
N GLU A 27 -23.72 34.84 -8.16
CA GLU A 27 -23.86 33.50 -8.70
C GLU A 27 -24.00 32.62 -7.46
N ILE A 28 -25.23 32.18 -7.19
CA ILE A 28 -25.46 31.10 -6.26
C ILE A 28 -24.61 29.98 -6.85
N LYS A 29 -23.43 29.74 -6.26
CA LYS A 29 -22.56 28.63 -6.63
C LYS A 29 -23.51 27.45 -6.79
N LYS A 30 -23.55 26.90 -8.00
CA LYS A 30 -24.31 25.69 -8.32
C LYS A 30 -24.07 24.75 -7.14
N THR A 31 -25.11 24.49 -6.35
CA THR A 31 -25.01 23.56 -5.21
C THR A 31 -24.41 22.29 -5.79
N ALA A 32 -23.31 21.82 -5.17
CA ALA A 32 -22.65 20.60 -5.62
C ALA A 32 -23.71 19.52 -5.84
N ASP A 33 -23.61 18.80 -6.95
CA ASP A 33 -24.56 17.74 -7.26
C ASP A 33 -24.48 16.72 -6.11
N PRO A 34 -25.57 16.45 -5.37
CA PRO A 34 -25.53 15.49 -4.27
C PRO A 34 -25.11 14.09 -4.69
N CYS A 35 -25.08 13.80 -6.00
CA CYS A 35 -24.67 12.54 -6.58
C CYS A 35 -23.19 12.47 -6.96
N GLU A 36 -22.43 13.56 -6.87
CA GLU A 36 -21.02 13.60 -7.28
C GLU A 36 -20.10 12.71 -6.40
N CYS A 37 -20.49 12.48 -5.14
CA CYS A 37 -19.79 11.61 -4.20
C CYS A 37 -20.54 10.31 -3.90
N ALA A 38 -21.66 10.05 -4.57
CA ALA A 38 -22.42 8.83 -4.37
C ALA A 38 -21.88 7.71 -5.26
N SER A 39 -22.00 6.46 -4.81
CA SER A 39 -21.75 5.26 -5.60
C SER A 39 -22.93 4.30 -5.46
N GLU A 40 -23.11 3.44 -6.46
CA GLU A 40 -23.98 2.26 -6.34
C GLU A 40 -23.41 1.33 -5.26
N VAL A 41 -24.25 0.43 -4.72
CA VAL A 41 -23.81 -0.59 -3.79
C VAL A 41 -22.73 -1.44 -4.44
N SER A 42 -21.63 -1.70 -3.72
CA SER A 42 -20.54 -2.51 -4.22
C SER A 42 -20.24 -3.69 -3.30
N ALA A 43 -19.99 -4.85 -3.89
CA ALA A 43 -19.46 -6.02 -3.20
C ALA A 43 -17.94 -6.10 -3.26
N ASP A 44 -17.24 -5.02 -3.62
CA ASP A 44 -15.77 -5.05 -3.70
C ASP A 44 -15.13 -5.28 -2.32
N PHE A 45 -14.01 -6.01 -2.31
CA PHE A 45 -13.30 -6.41 -1.11
C PHE A 45 -11.81 -6.64 -1.33
N VAL A 46 -11.04 -6.61 -0.24
CA VAL A 46 -9.62 -6.97 -0.25
C VAL A 46 -9.39 -8.32 0.41
N ILE A 47 -8.36 -9.01 -0.06
CA ILE A 47 -7.82 -10.24 0.53
C ILE A 47 -6.49 -9.86 1.16
N GLU A 48 -6.29 -10.18 2.42
CA GLU A 48 -5.15 -9.71 3.18
C GLU A 48 -4.50 -10.88 3.94
N GLU A 49 -3.18 -10.95 3.91
CA GLU A 49 -2.38 -11.94 4.63
C GLU A 49 -1.77 -11.33 5.89
N GLN A 50 -1.79 -12.10 6.97
CA GLN A 50 -1.18 -11.68 8.22
C GLN A 50 0.35 -11.63 8.10
N LEU A 51 0.97 -10.54 8.54
CA LEU A 51 2.40 -10.52 8.83
C LEU A 51 2.70 -11.40 10.05
N TYR A 52 3.50 -12.45 9.88
CA TYR A 52 3.95 -13.26 11.02
C TYR A 52 4.89 -12.46 11.94
N ASN A 53 5.05 -12.88 13.20
CA ASN A 53 5.96 -12.29 14.21
C ASN A 53 5.71 -10.83 14.63
N VAL A 54 4.60 -10.21 14.24
CA VAL A 54 4.20 -8.88 14.73
C VAL A 54 3.18 -9.02 15.88
N PRO A 55 3.35 -8.31 17.02
CA PRO A 55 2.40 -8.38 18.14
C PRO A 55 1.03 -7.75 17.86
N HIS A 56 0.87 -7.06 16.73
CA HIS A 56 -0.41 -6.63 16.19
C HIS A 56 -0.63 -7.30 14.83
N TYR A 57 -1.90 -7.62 14.55
CA TYR A 57 -2.32 -8.14 13.25
C TYR A 57 -2.17 -7.05 12.18
N ASP A 58 -0.97 -6.91 11.65
CA ASP A 58 -0.74 -6.13 10.43
C ASP A 58 -1.10 -7.02 9.24
N TRP A 59 -2.03 -6.52 8.43
CA TRP A 59 -2.61 -7.21 7.29
C TRP A 59 -2.07 -6.61 6.00
N VAL A 60 -1.60 -7.45 5.09
CA VAL A 60 -1.01 -7.03 3.81
C VAL A 60 -1.87 -7.55 2.68
N GLU A 61 -2.38 -6.66 1.84
CA GLU A 61 -3.19 -7.03 0.68
C GLU A 61 -2.42 -8.00 -0.22
N THR A 62 -3.06 -9.12 -0.59
CA THR A 62 -2.45 -10.14 -1.43
C THR A 62 -3.45 -10.85 -2.34
N ASP A 63 -2.95 -11.37 -3.46
CA ASP A 63 -3.60 -12.31 -4.37
C ASP A 63 -2.98 -13.72 -4.26
N THR A 64 -1.93 -13.87 -3.46
CA THR A 64 -1.19 -15.11 -3.23
C THR A 64 -0.72 -15.15 -1.78
N ALA A 65 -1.00 -16.23 -1.07
CA ALA A 65 -0.64 -16.37 0.33
C ALA A 65 0.44 -17.43 0.53
N PHE A 66 1.21 -17.32 1.59
CA PHE A 66 1.95 -18.46 2.12
C PHE A 66 0.99 -19.60 2.50
N ASN A 67 1.53 -20.82 2.54
CA ASN A 67 0.83 -21.88 3.25
C ASN A 67 0.88 -21.63 4.76
N GLU A 68 0.05 -22.36 5.50
CA GLU A 68 0.03 -22.33 6.97
C GLU A 68 -0.17 -20.92 7.55
N THR A 69 -0.91 -20.08 6.83
CA THR A 69 -1.17 -18.68 7.18
C THR A 69 -2.66 -18.40 7.40
N GLU A 70 -2.94 -17.36 8.17
CA GLU A 70 -4.29 -16.79 8.29
C GLU A 70 -4.48 -15.68 7.27
N LEU A 71 -5.61 -15.73 6.57
CA LEU A 71 -6.07 -14.66 5.68
C LEU A 71 -7.31 -13.99 6.24
N GLN A 72 -7.39 -12.68 6.02
CA GLN A 72 -8.57 -11.86 6.24
C GLN A 72 -9.17 -11.44 4.89
N PHE A 73 -10.49 -11.41 4.85
CA PHE A 73 -11.29 -10.88 3.76
C PHE A 73 -12.11 -9.72 4.30
N ARG A 74 -12.00 -8.55 3.68
CA ARG A 74 -12.60 -7.32 4.20
C ARG A 74 -13.37 -6.57 3.13
N ALA A 75 -14.67 -6.41 3.34
CA ALA A 75 -15.54 -5.64 2.47
C ALA A 75 -15.13 -4.16 2.49
N LEU A 76 -15.14 -3.51 1.33
CA LEU A 76 -14.89 -2.08 1.19
C LEU A 76 -16.16 -1.25 1.39
N GLU A 77 -17.33 -1.82 1.07
CA GLU A 77 -18.61 -1.16 1.31
C GLU A 77 -18.86 -0.99 2.82
N GLU A 78 -19.34 0.19 3.21
CA GLU A 78 -19.61 0.55 4.59
C GLU A 78 -21.11 0.52 4.90
N ASN A 79 -21.45 0.14 6.13
CA ASN A 79 -22.83 0.16 6.65
C ASN A 79 -23.81 -0.64 5.78
N ALA A 80 -23.41 -1.82 5.33
CA ALA A 80 -24.23 -2.77 4.59
C ALA A 80 -24.43 -4.08 5.38
N GLU A 81 -25.31 -4.94 4.87
CA GLU A 81 -25.37 -6.35 5.25
C GLU A 81 -24.38 -7.14 4.38
N TYR A 82 -23.56 -7.98 5.01
CA TYR A 82 -22.53 -8.75 4.33
C TYR A 82 -22.87 -10.23 4.39
N LYS A 83 -22.57 -10.97 3.33
CA LYS A 83 -22.58 -12.42 3.33
C LYS A 83 -21.39 -12.96 2.56
N TRP A 84 -20.45 -13.56 3.29
CA TRP A 84 -19.28 -14.23 2.73
C TRP A 84 -19.58 -15.70 2.46
N TYR A 85 -19.03 -16.22 1.38
CA TYR A 85 -18.97 -17.65 1.08
C TYR A 85 -17.50 -18.04 0.88
N ILE A 86 -16.99 -18.86 1.80
CA ILE A 86 -15.62 -19.36 1.80
C ILE A 86 -15.69 -20.89 1.79
N GLY A 87 -15.64 -21.47 0.61
CA GLY A 87 -15.97 -22.90 0.43
C GLY A 87 -17.41 -23.19 0.86
N ILE A 88 -17.58 -23.95 1.94
CA ILE A 88 -18.90 -24.30 2.51
C ILE A 88 -19.31 -23.40 3.69
N GLU A 89 -18.42 -22.51 4.13
CA GLU A 89 -18.65 -21.68 5.31
C GLU A 89 -19.24 -20.33 4.92
N GLU A 90 -20.14 -19.84 5.77
CA GLU A 90 -20.83 -18.57 5.60
C GLU A 90 -20.58 -17.64 6.78
N PHE A 91 -20.47 -16.34 6.52
CA PHE A 91 -20.26 -15.31 7.54
C PHE A 91 -21.06 -14.06 7.22
N GLU A 92 -21.54 -13.38 8.26
CA GLU A 92 -22.42 -12.21 8.13
C GLU A 92 -21.77 -10.91 8.64
N THR A 93 -20.44 -10.90 8.75
CA THR A 93 -19.65 -9.77 9.26
C THR A 93 -18.95 -9.03 8.11
N LYS A 94 -18.59 -7.76 8.33
CA LYS A 94 -17.83 -6.97 7.34
C LYS A 94 -16.47 -7.61 6.99
N THR A 95 -15.86 -8.25 7.97
CA THR A 95 -14.61 -9.00 7.84
C THR A 95 -14.84 -10.47 8.14
N ALA A 96 -14.20 -11.37 7.40
CA ALA A 96 -14.12 -12.79 7.72
C ALA A 96 -12.65 -13.24 7.65
N SER A 97 -12.25 -14.20 8.48
CA SER A 97 -10.87 -14.73 8.46
C SER A 97 -10.86 -16.25 8.45
N ARG A 98 -9.90 -16.84 7.73
CA ARG A 98 -9.68 -18.29 7.69
C ARG A 98 -8.21 -18.64 7.58
N TYR A 99 -7.87 -19.76 8.22
CA TYR A 99 -6.55 -20.36 8.18
C TYR A 99 -6.47 -21.38 7.04
N PHE A 100 -5.43 -21.28 6.21
CA PHE A 100 -5.22 -22.15 5.05
C PHE A 100 -3.98 -23.03 5.26
N SER A 101 -4.21 -24.30 5.62
CA SER A 101 -3.15 -25.28 5.84
C SER A 101 -2.53 -25.83 4.55
N ASN A 102 -1.46 -26.62 4.69
CA ASN A 102 -0.71 -27.25 3.60
C ASN A 102 -1.53 -28.06 2.58
N GLN A 103 -2.73 -28.54 2.94
CA GLN A 103 -3.59 -29.26 1.99
C GLN A 103 -4.07 -28.39 0.81
N TRP A 104 -4.01 -27.06 0.95
CA TRP A 104 -4.48 -26.12 -0.05
C TRP A 104 -3.39 -25.67 -1.03
N ILE A 105 -2.12 -26.02 -0.79
CA ILE A 105 -0.98 -25.65 -1.64
C ILE A 105 -1.29 -25.97 -3.11
N GLY A 106 -1.00 -25.00 -4.00
CA GLY A 106 -1.18 -25.16 -5.43
C GLY A 106 -2.60 -24.92 -5.93
N ASN A 107 -3.54 -24.55 -5.05
CA ASN A 107 -4.93 -24.30 -5.42
C ASN A 107 -5.26 -22.81 -5.46
N ASN A 108 -6.20 -22.48 -6.33
CA ASN A 108 -6.87 -21.19 -6.39
C ASN A 108 -8.17 -21.28 -5.58
N ILE A 109 -8.31 -20.42 -4.56
CA ILE A 109 -9.45 -20.45 -3.65
C ILE A 109 -10.41 -19.31 -4.01
N PRO A 110 -11.67 -19.62 -4.42
CA PRO A 110 -12.67 -18.59 -4.68
C PRO A 110 -13.31 -18.11 -3.37
N ILE A 111 -13.42 -16.80 -3.23
CA ILE A 111 -14.08 -16.11 -2.13
C ILE A 111 -15.18 -15.25 -2.71
N THR A 112 -16.41 -15.46 -2.26
CA THR A 112 -17.55 -14.67 -2.73
C THR A 112 -18.07 -13.79 -1.63
N LEU A 113 -18.25 -12.51 -1.93
CA LEU A 113 -18.95 -11.56 -1.08
C LEU A 113 -20.26 -11.18 -1.77
N VAL A 114 -21.34 -11.19 -0.99
CA VAL A 114 -22.62 -10.60 -1.34
C VAL A 114 -22.88 -9.44 -0.38
N VAL A 115 -23.25 -8.30 -0.93
CA VAL A 115 -23.56 -7.09 -0.15
C VAL A 115 -24.99 -6.65 -0.43
N LYS A 116 -25.69 -6.25 0.63
CA LYS A 116 -27.02 -5.63 0.56
C LYS A 116 -27.08 -4.33 1.33
N LYS A 117 -27.64 -3.29 0.73
CA LYS A 117 -27.80 -1.97 1.34
C LYS A 117 -29.02 -1.26 0.75
N GLU A 118 -29.54 -0.26 1.45
CA GLU A 118 -30.65 0.56 0.94
C GLU A 118 -30.25 1.24 -0.39
N PRO A 119 -31.01 1.01 -1.48
CA PRO A 119 -30.65 1.54 -2.79
C PRO A 119 -30.78 3.06 -2.88
N ASN A 120 -29.80 3.71 -3.49
CA ASN A 120 -29.83 5.16 -3.75
C ASN A 120 -30.53 5.47 -5.07
N LYS A 121 -31.85 5.30 -5.09
CA LYS A 121 -32.69 5.60 -6.27
C LYS A 121 -32.68 7.07 -6.71
N THR A 122 -32.18 7.98 -5.87
CA THR A 122 -32.08 9.42 -6.20
C THR A 122 -30.95 9.66 -7.19
N CYS A 123 -29.78 9.07 -6.93
CA CYS A 123 -28.61 9.21 -7.79
C CYS A 123 -28.51 8.09 -8.84
N PHE A 124 -28.99 6.90 -8.49
CA PHE A 124 -28.90 5.69 -9.31
C PHE A 124 -30.28 5.04 -9.42
N PRO A 125 -31.14 5.45 -10.37
CA PRO A 125 -32.50 4.93 -10.50
C PRO A 125 -32.57 3.39 -10.65
N ASN A 126 -31.49 2.77 -11.13
CA ASN A 126 -31.40 1.33 -11.34
C ASN A 126 -30.79 0.57 -10.16
N ASP A 127 -30.15 1.25 -9.19
CA ASP A 127 -29.52 0.62 -8.02
C ASP A 127 -30.56 -0.19 -7.25
N ASP A 128 -30.43 -1.50 -7.21
CA ASP A 128 -31.35 -2.41 -6.54
C ASP A 128 -30.91 -2.77 -5.11
N GLY A 129 -29.82 -2.14 -4.64
CA GLY A 129 -29.32 -2.31 -3.29
C GLY A 129 -28.52 -3.62 -3.11
N TYR A 130 -28.15 -4.28 -4.19
CA TYR A 130 -27.52 -5.60 -4.17
C TYR A 130 -26.31 -5.65 -5.10
N ASP A 131 -25.20 -6.19 -4.59
CA ASP A 131 -24.08 -6.57 -5.44
C ASP A 131 -23.43 -7.87 -4.94
N SER A 132 -22.73 -8.57 -5.84
CA SER A 132 -21.94 -9.74 -5.49
C SER A 132 -20.72 -9.88 -6.39
N ILE A 133 -19.58 -10.27 -5.80
CA ILE A 133 -18.36 -10.54 -6.56
C ILE A 133 -17.64 -11.76 -5.99
N THR A 134 -16.99 -12.52 -6.87
CA THR A 134 -16.06 -13.58 -6.50
C THR A 134 -14.65 -13.16 -6.87
N LYS A 135 -13.75 -13.06 -5.89
CA LYS A 135 -12.30 -12.94 -6.13
C LYS A 135 -11.62 -14.27 -5.83
N THR A 136 -10.43 -14.46 -6.36
CA THR A 136 -9.65 -15.68 -6.18
C THR A 136 -8.25 -15.31 -5.74
N PHE A 137 -7.67 -16.10 -4.83
CA PHE A 137 -6.27 -16.02 -4.46
C PHE A 137 -5.62 -17.39 -4.56
N PHE A 138 -4.30 -17.42 -4.69
CA PHE A 138 -3.50 -18.64 -4.78
C PHE A 138 -2.87 -19.00 -3.42
N VAL A 139 -2.88 -20.27 -3.04
CA VAL A 139 -2.11 -20.75 -1.87
C VAL A 139 -0.77 -21.29 -2.37
N SER A 140 0.31 -20.61 -1.98
CA SER A 140 1.67 -20.93 -2.39
C SER A 140 2.27 -22.08 -1.60
N GLN A 141 3.26 -22.76 -2.18
CA GLN A 141 4.11 -23.71 -1.47
C GLN A 141 5.14 -23.03 -0.56
N TYR A 142 5.32 -21.72 -0.68
CA TYR A 142 6.29 -20.94 0.06
C TYR A 142 5.79 -20.59 1.48
N PRO A 143 6.72 -20.31 2.42
CA PRO A 143 8.18 -20.43 2.28
C PRO A 143 8.65 -21.90 2.28
N ILE A 144 9.74 -22.21 1.56
CA ILE A 144 10.39 -23.53 1.59
C ILE A 144 11.72 -23.40 2.33
N GLU A 145 11.84 -24.11 3.46
CA GLU A 145 13.06 -24.14 4.26
C GLU A 145 13.88 -25.39 3.92
N ASN A 146 15.11 -25.18 3.42
CA ASN A 146 15.99 -26.28 3.01
C ASN A 146 16.87 -26.83 4.15
N GLY A 147 16.89 -26.14 5.29
CA GLY A 147 17.64 -26.51 6.49
C GLY A 147 18.43 -25.35 7.08
N VAL A 148 19.16 -25.61 8.17
CA VAL A 148 19.94 -24.58 8.89
C VAL A 148 21.13 -24.12 8.05
N ASN A 149 21.39 -22.81 8.01
CA ASN A 149 22.44 -22.21 7.18
C ASN A 149 22.27 -22.48 5.68
N GLN A 150 21.02 -22.63 5.21
CA GLN A 150 20.69 -22.81 3.80
C GLN A 150 19.79 -21.70 3.30
N ASP A 151 19.68 -21.63 1.98
CA ASP A 151 18.76 -20.76 1.27
C ASP A 151 17.30 -21.06 1.65
N ILE A 152 16.49 -20.02 1.81
CA ILE A 152 15.05 -20.14 2.07
C ILE A 152 14.34 -19.61 0.84
N GLU A 153 13.64 -20.46 0.10
CA GLU A 153 12.79 -19.97 -0.98
C GLU A 153 11.55 -19.30 -0.37
N PHE A 154 11.59 -17.99 -0.23
CA PHE A 154 10.59 -17.17 0.43
C PHE A 154 9.49 -16.68 -0.53
N GLY A 155 9.58 -17.03 -1.81
CA GLY A 155 8.55 -16.77 -2.81
C GLY A 155 8.69 -15.42 -3.49
N SER A 156 7.65 -14.58 -3.48
CA SER A 156 7.61 -13.44 -4.41
C SER A 156 8.60 -12.32 -4.09
N ILE A 157 9.13 -12.26 -2.87
CA ILE A 157 9.95 -11.13 -2.42
C ILE A 157 11.45 -11.33 -2.69
N GLU A 158 11.93 -12.55 -2.92
CA GLU A 158 13.32 -12.76 -3.28
C GLU A 158 13.58 -12.51 -4.75
N GLY A 159 14.74 -11.93 -5.09
CA GLY A 159 15.17 -11.71 -6.46
C GLY A 159 15.74 -10.32 -6.69
N VAL A 160 15.74 -9.90 -7.94
CA VAL A 160 16.35 -8.63 -8.36
C VAL A 160 15.27 -7.60 -8.66
N TYR A 161 15.47 -6.40 -8.15
CA TYR A 161 14.55 -5.28 -8.25
C TYR A 161 15.17 -4.13 -9.00
N ARG A 162 14.48 -3.61 -10.02
CA ARG A 162 14.85 -2.34 -10.63
C ARG A 162 14.09 -1.22 -9.97
N ILE A 163 14.82 -0.34 -9.31
CA ILE A 163 14.27 0.68 -8.42
C ILE A 163 14.93 2.03 -8.63
N PHE A 164 14.25 3.08 -8.18
CA PHE A 164 14.68 4.46 -8.26
C PHE A 164 14.36 5.18 -6.94
N SER A 165 15.21 6.12 -6.56
CA SER A 165 14.99 7.12 -5.50
C SER A 165 15.30 8.49 -6.07
N SER A 166 14.68 9.54 -5.54
CA SER A 166 14.98 10.93 -5.89
C SER A 166 16.43 11.34 -5.61
N GLU A 167 17.14 10.55 -4.81
CA GLU A 167 18.54 10.77 -4.43
C GLU A 167 19.53 10.10 -5.41
N LEU A 168 19.03 9.26 -6.31
CA LEU A 168 19.81 8.59 -7.34
C LEU A 168 19.73 9.34 -8.67
N ASN A 169 20.82 9.31 -9.43
CA ASN A 169 20.86 9.88 -10.78
C ASN A 169 20.14 9.01 -11.84
N ASP A 170 20.04 7.71 -11.59
CA ASP A 170 19.39 6.72 -12.46
C ASP A 170 18.85 5.57 -11.60
N SER A 171 18.06 4.69 -12.22
CA SER A 171 17.65 3.43 -11.61
C SER A 171 18.83 2.51 -11.31
N ILE A 172 18.72 1.76 -10.22
CA ILE A 172 19.67 0.72 -9.84
C ILE A 172 18.96 -0.61 -9.71
N ASP A 173 19.73 -1.70 -9.77
CA ASP A 173 19.24 -3.05 -9.53
C ASP A 173 19.68 -3.50 -8.12
N ILE A 174 18.73 -3.81 -7.24
CA ILE A 174 18.96 -4.34 -5.89
C ILE A 174 18.64 -5.83 -5.88
N GLY A 175 19.57 -6.66 -5.41
CA GLY A 175 19.31 -8.06 -5.09
C GLY A 175 18.83 -8.23 -3.65
N VAL A 176 17.78 -9.01 -3.45
CA VAL A 176 17.22 -9.39 -2.15
C VAL A 176 17.19 -10.91 -2.08
N ASP A 177 17.81 -11.46 -1.03
CA ASP A 177 17.98 -12.89 -0.82
C ASP A 177 17.63 -13.22 0.64
N ILE A 178 16.85 -14.26 0.89
CA ILE A 178 16.43 -14.65 2.24
C ILE A 178 17.01 -16.02 2.56
N ASN A 179 17.72 -16.11 3.67
CA ASN A 179 18.42 -17.32 4.06
C ASN A 179 18.24 -17.62 5.55
N ASP A 180 18.43 -18.87 5.93
CA ASP A 180 18.60 -19.23 7.32
C ASP A 180 20.05 -18.93 7.70
N LYS A 181 20.26 -18.09 8.72
CA LYS A 181 21.56 -17.89 9.36
C LYS A 181 21.43 -18.21 10.83
N TRP A 182 22.14 -19.23 11.27
CA TRP A 182 22.15 -19.67 12.66
C TRP A 182 20.73 -19.91 13.21
N SER A 183 19.88 -20.55 12.40
CA SER A 183 18.48 -20.86 12.73
C SER A 183 17.55 -19.64 12.80
N THR A 184 17.96 -18.52 12.18
CA THR A 184 17.15 -17.30 12.09
C THR A 184 17.00 -16.92 10.62
N LYS A 185 15.77 -16.60 10.20
CA LYS A 185 15.52 -16.08 8.86
C LYS A 185 16.17 -14.71 8.75
N SER A 186 17.09 -14.55 7.81
CA SER A 186 17.87 -13.35 7.58
C SER A 186 17.72 -12.88 6.15
N VAL A 187 17.85 -11.58 5.91
CA VAL A 187 17.89 -11.01 4.57
C VAL A 187 19.29 -10.54 4.19
N ASP A 188 19.67 -10.81 2.95
CA ASP A 188 20.86 -10.29 2.29
C ASP A 188 20.51 -9.31 1.18
N PHE A 189 21.35 -8.28 1.05
CA PHE A 189 21.17 -7.22 0.08
C PHE A 189 22.40 -7.10 -0.80
N ILE A 190 22.16 -6.94 -2.10
CA ILE A 190 23.18 -6.68 -3.11
C ILE A 190 22.87 -5.33 -3.75
N ASN A 191 23.86 -4.44 -3.78
CA ASN A 191 23.82 -3.14 -4.43
C ASN A 191 22.69 -2.21 -3.94
N PHE A 192 22.35 -2.26 -2.64
CA PHE A 192 21.21 -1.50 -2.12
C PHE A 192 21.39 0.03 -2.16
N ASP A 193 22.63 0.53 -2.26
CA ASP A 193 22.98 1.96 -2.33
C ASP A 193 23.47 2.39 -3.72
N GLY A 194 23.47 1.48 -4.71
CA GLY A 194 23.96 1.74 -6.06
C GLY A 194 25.48 1.68 -6.24
N THR A 195 26.26 1.38 -5.20
CA THR A 195 27.73 1.33 -5.25
C THR A 195 28.30 -0.05 -5.61
N GLY A 196 27.44 -1.07 -5.67
CA GLY A 196 27.80 -2.47 -5.86
C GLY A 196 28.13 -3.22 -4.56
N ILE A 197 27.89 -2.62 -3.39
CA ILE A 197 28.17 -3.27 -2.10
C ILE A 197 27.35 -4.56 -1.92
N VAL A 198 27.96 -5.58 -1.34
CA VAL A 198 27.30 -6.84 -0.99
C VAL A 198 27.23 -6.94 0.52
N CYS A 199 26.01 -7.04 1.04
CA CYS A 199 25.73 -7.19 2.44
C CYS A 199 25.19 -8.60 2.66
N ASP A 200 26.06 -9.60 2.86
CA ASP A 200 25.70 -11.03 2.98
C ASP A 200 26.28 -11.71 4.24
N SER A 201 27.11 -11.02 5.02
CA SER A 201 27.90 -11.65 6.09
C SER A 201 27.28 -11.52 7.48
N PHE A 202 26.07 -10.97 7.58
CA PHE A 202 25.41 -10.63 8.85
C PHE A 202 24.03 -11.29 8.93
N SER A 203 23.61 -11.67 10.14
CA SER A 203 22.21 -12.06 10.41
C SER A 203 21.38 -10.79 10.54
N ARG A 204 20.60 -10.45 9.52
CA ARG A 204 19.59 -9.39 9.55
C ARG A 204 18.24 -10.04 9.69
N ASP A 205 17.84 -10.24 10.94
CA ASP A 205 16.67 -11.04 11.28
C ASP A 205 15.39 -10.47 10.66
N LEU A 206 14.59 -11.34 10.05
CA LEU A 206 13.24 -11.02 9.61
C LEU A 206 12.34 -10.88 10.83
N THR A 207 11.88 -9.66 11.10
CA THR A 207 10.99 -9.37 12.22
C THR A 207 9.52 -9.58 11.86
N ALA A 208 9.20 -9.56 10.58
CA ALA A 208 7.86 -9.84 10.06
C ALA A 208 7.91 -10.33 8.62
N GLY A 209 6.88 -11.06 8.19
CA GLY A 209 6.76 -11.45 6.78
C GLY A 209 5.38 -11.94 6.37
N SER A 210 5.09 -11.75 5.08
CA SER A 210 3.98 -12.31 4.30
C SER A 210 4.52 -12.61 2.91
N PHE A 211 3.68 -13.13 2.02
CA PHE A 211 4.04 -13.39 0.63
C PHE A 211 4.44 -12.10 -0.12
N ARG A 212 3.96 -10.95 0.35
CA ARG A 212 4.06 -9.65 -0.34
C ARG A 212 4.89 -8.62 0.41
N GLU A 213 5.19 -8.82 1.69
CA GLU A 213 5.98 -7.88 2.48
C GLU A 213 6.86 -8.60 3.50
N PHE A 214 8.07 -8.12 3.76
CA PHE A 214 8.83 -8.51 4.95
C PHE A 214 9.46 -7.29 5.62
N HIS A 215 9.65 -7.42 6.93
CA HIS A 215 10.37 -6.46 7.76
C HIS A 215 11.65 -7.11 8.26
N PHE A 216 12.70 -6.32 8.38
CA PHE A 216 13.98 -6.78 8.87
C PHE A 216 14.62 -5.75 9.79
N ASN A 217 15.42 -6.22 10.73
CA ASN A 217 16.11 -5.33 11.63
C ASN A 217 17.48 -5.90 12.01
N LEU A 218 18.50 -5.06 11.93
CA LEU A 218 19.78 -5.29 12.56
C LEU A 218 20.32 -3.98 13.12
N SER A 219 20.43 -3.92 14.44
CA SER A 219 20.97 -2.77 15.15
C SER A 219 22.41 -3.03 15.56
N HIS A 220 23.35 -2.88 14.62
CA HIS A 220 24.77 -2.82 14.94
C HIS A 220 25.41 -1.55 14.40
N THR A 221 25.72 -0.64 15.32
CA THR A 221 26.43 0.61 15.07
C THR A 221 27.92 0.31 14.90
N THR A 222 28.32 -0.21 13.74
CA THR A 222 29.72 -0.25 13.35
C THR A 222 29.97 0.81 12.28
N THR A 223 31.22 0.94 11.81
CA THR A 223 31.52 1.78 10.65
C THR A 223 31.05 1.14 9.33
N SER A 224 30.63 -0.12 9.33
CA SER A 224 30.10 -0.82 8.17
C SER A 224 28.61 -0.56 8.00
N ILE A 225 28.22 -0.08 6.82
CA ILE A 225 26.81 0.18 6.49
C ILE A 225 25.94 -1.08 6.51
N CYS A 226 26.51 -2.25 6.19
CA CYS A 226 25.79 -3.51 6.14
C CYS A 226 25.29 -4.01 7.51
N THR A 227 25.91 -3.56 8.61
CA THR A 227 25.57 -4.04 9.96
C THR A 227 24.44 -3.25 10.61
N GLY A 228 24.14 -2.06 10.09
CA GLY A 228 23.11 -1.19 10.62
C GLY A 228 21.86 -1.11 9.75
N LEU A 229 21.60 -2.12 8.92
CA LEU A 229 20.44 -2.11 8.02
C LEU A 229 19.17 -2.62 8.73
N SER A 230 18.09 -1.87 8.58
CA SER A 230 16.73 -2.26 8.95
C SER A 230 15.75 -1.73 7.92
N GLY A 231 14.53 -2.25 7.86
CA GLY A 231 13.58 -1.73 6.89
C GLY A 231 12.45 -2.67 6.51
N ILE A 232 11.83 -2.32 5.39
CA ILE A 232 10.68 -3.01 4.82
C ILE A 232 10.91 -3.17 3.31
N VAL A 233 10.60 -4.35 2.79
CA VAL A 233 10.49 -4.62 1.35
C VAL A 233 9.08 -5.09 1.06
N ARG A 234 8.42 -4.47 0.08
CA ARG A 234 7.03 -4.75 -0.29
C ARG A 234 6.89 -4.91 -1.80
N ASN A 235 6.17 -5.94 -2.22
CA ASN A 235 5.66 -6.16 -3.56
C ASN A 235 4.14 -6.05 -3.55
N LYS A 236 3.59 -5.00 -4.15
CA LYS A 236 2.14 -4.85 -4.28
C LYS A 236 1.58 -5.78 -5.37
N ILE A 237 0.28 -6.06 -5.29
CA ILE A 237 -0.43 -6.90 -6.28
C ILE A 237 -0.32 -6.33 -7.70
N ASN A 238 -0.26 -5.00 -7.85
CA ASN A 238 -0.11 -4.33 -9.15
C ASN A 238 1.31 -4.44 -9.75
N GLY A 239 2.24 -5.14 -9.09
CA GLY A 239 3.62 -5.32 -9.54
C GLY A 239 4.58 -4.20 -9.16
N GLU A 240 4.10 -3.16 -8.47
CA GLU A 240 4.97 -2.14 -7.89
C GLU A 240 5.74 -2.71 -6.69
N ALA A 241 7.04 -2.42 -6.65
CA ALA A 241 7.89 -2.68 -5.52
C ALA A 241 8.21 -1.39 -4.77
N GLU A 242 8.22 -1.46 -3.45
CA GLU A 242 8.63 -0.41 -2.53
C GLU A 242 9.67 -0.98 -1.57
N MET A 243 10.78 -0.26 -1.38
CA MET A 243 11.76 -0.59 -0.34
C MET A 243 12.07 0.64 0.48
N ILE A 244 11.93 0.51 1.79
CA ILE A 244 12.35 1.52 2.75
C ILE A 244 13.46 0.88 3.56
N ILE A 245 14.70 1.28 3.28
CA ILE A 245 15.89 0.74 3.94
C ILE A 245 16.48 1.85 4.79
N ASN A 246 16.65 1.61 6.07
CA ASN A 246 17.35 2.48 6.99
C ASN A 246 18.76 1.91 7.23
N SER A 247 19.77 2.76 7.21
CA SER A 247 21.12 2.43 7.64
C SER A 247 21.53 3.26 8.84
N SER A 248 22.20 2.64 9.81
CA SER A 248 22.78 3.30 10.98
C SER A 248 24.27 2.96 11.08
N THR A 249 25.14 3.96 10.98
CA THR A 249 26.61 3.78 10.97
C THR A 249 27.30 4.69 11.97
N LEU A 250 28.47 4.30 12.47
CA LEU A 250 29.32 5.18 13.26
C LEU A 250 30.22 6.04 12.37
N ASP A 251 30.20 7.36 12.60
CA ASP A 251 31.19 8.26 12.03
C ASP A 251 32.57 7.98 12.65
N PRO A 252 33.60 7.65 11.86
CA PRO A 252 34.92 7.34 12.38
C PRO A 252 35.64 8.54 13.01
N GLN A 253 35.20 9.78 12.78
CA GLN A 253 35.85 10.98 13.31
C GLN A 253 35.45 11.30 14.75
N ASP A 254 34.16 11.16 15.07
CA ASP A 254 33.60 11.57 16.37
C ASP A 254 32.78 10.48 17.08
N ASN A 255 32.64 9.31 16.46
CA ASN A 255 31.87 8.17 16.97
C ASN A 255 30.39 8.51 17.17
N SER A 256 29.86 9.51 16.46
CA SER A 256 28.43 9.78 16.36
C SER A 256 27.74 8.76 15.45
N VAL A 257 26.44 8.55 15.69
CA VAL A 257 25.62 7.69 14.83
C VAL A 257 25.06 8.54 13.70
N VAL A 258 25.28 8.09 12.47
CA VAL A 258 24.74 8.66 11.24
C VAL A 258 23.67 7.71 10.72
N ASP A 259 22.44 8.20 10.72
CA ASP A 259 21.27 7.49 10.20
C ASP A 259 20.91 8.02 8.81
N TYR A 260 20.51 7.12 7.92
CA TYR A 260 20.04 7.44 6.58
C TYR A 260 18.87 6.54 6.19
N THR A 261 17.90 7.10 5.47
CA THR A 261 16.73 6.35 4.96
C THR A 261 16.70 6.42 3.44
N TYR A 262 16.82 5.26 2.81
CA TYR A 262 16.65 5.06 1.39
C TYR A 262 15.18 4.72 1.09
N ASN A 263 14.52 5.55 0.29
CA ASN A 263 13.14 5.32 -0.16
C ASN A 263 13.12 4.99 -1.65
N TYR A 264 12.83 3.74 -1.96
CA TYR A 264 12.91 3.20 -3.31
C TYR A 264 11.56 2.76 -3.83
N PHE A 265 11.30 3.08 -5.11
CA PHE A 265 10.12 2.64 -5.84
C PHE A 265 10.54 2.00 -7.16
N GLY A 266 9.86 0.94 -7.58
CA GLY A 266 10.19 0.26 -8.82
C GLY A 266 9.39 -1.00 -9.04
N ARG A 267 10.07 -2.04 -9.53
CA ARG A 267 9.46 -3.35 -9.78
C ARG A 267 10.48 -4.46 -9.63
N LYS A 268 9.99 -5.65 -9.31
CA LYS A 268 10.77 -6.89 -9.43
C LYS A 268 11.02 -7.21 -10.91
N LEU A 269 12.24 -7.66 -11.25
CA LEU A 269 12.61 -8.00 -12.62
C LEU A 269 12.31 -9.46 -12.97
N ASN A 270 12.40 -10.38 -12.02
CA ASN A 270 12.09 -11.81 -12.15
C ASN A 270 11.44 -12.35 -10.88
#